data_AF-A0A067EFR7-F1
#
_entry.id   AF-A0A067EFR7-F1
#
_cell.length_a   1.000
_cell.length_b   1.000
_cell.length_c   1.000
_cell.angle_alpha   90.00
_cell.angle_beta   90.00
_cell.angle_gamma   90.00
#
_symmetry.space_group_name_H-M   'P 1'
#
loop_
_entity.id
_entity.type
_entity.pdbx_description
1 polymer ?
#
loop_
_entity_poly.entity_id
_entity_poly.type
_entity_poly.pdbx_seq_one_letter_code
_entity_poly.pdbx_strand_id
1 'polypeptide(L)' 'MGSLTGIDESLQYPVARRDESIVDDYHGFKIPDPYRWLEDPDAEEVKDFVQKQAELTDSVLNKCD' A
#
# COMPACT_ATOMS: atom_id res chain seq x y z
N MET A 1 11.05 -10.28 -26.10
CA MET A 1 11.76 -10.51 -24.82
C MET A 1 12.16 -9.14 -24.30
N GLY A 2 11.25 -8.42 -23.63
CA GLY A 2 11.57 -7.15 -22.99
C GLY A 2 12.33 -7.44 -21.71
N SER A 3 13.63 -7.17 -21.72
CA SER A 3 14.45 -7.26 -20.51
C SER A 3 14.05 -6.10 -19.61
N LEU A 4 13.24 -6.37 -18.59
CA LEU A 4 13.12 -5.49 -17.44
C LEU A 4 14.50 -5.52 -16.76
N THR A 5 15.36 -4.57 -17.11
CA THR A 5 16.47 -4.20 -16.23
C THR A 5 15.83 -3.92 -14.88
N GLY A 6 16.04 -4.84 -13.94
CA GLY A 6 15.47 -4.77 -12.60
C GLY A 6 15.77 -3.39 -12.02
N ILE A 7 14.75 -2.81 -11.40
CA ILE A 7 14.84 -1.51 -10.73
C ILE A 7 15.89 -1.70 -9.62
N ASP A 8 17.15 -1.38 -9.91
CA ASP A 8 18.31 -1.57 -9.01
C ASP A 8 18.38 -0.48 -7.91
N GLU A 9 17.39 0.43 -7.90
CA GLU A 9 17.23 1.45 -6.88
C GLU A 9 16.21 1.00 -5.82
N SER A 10 16.60 1.13 -4.54
CA SER A 10 15.72 0.87 -3.40
C SER A 10 14.49 1.78 -3.44
N LEU A 11 13.31 1.20 -3.68
CA LEU A 11 12.05 1.92 -3.61
C LEU A 11 11.73 2.33 -2.17
N GLN A 12 11.40 3.60 -1.96
CA GLN A 12 10.94 4.12 -0.68
C GLN A 12 9.43 3.97 -0.61
N TYR A 13 8.96 2.85 -0.06
CA TYR A 13 7.54 2.62 0.10
C TYR A 13 6.94 3.54 1.17
N PRO A 14 5.75 4.12 0.92
CA PRO A 14 5.08 4.90 1.94
C PRO A 14 4.67 4.02 3.13
N VAL A 15 4.75 4.59 4.33
CA VAL A 15 4.35 3.90 5.56
C VAL A 15 2.83 3.69 5.53
N ALA A 16 2.41 2.43 5.49
CA ALA A 16 1.02 2.05 5.72
C ALA A 16 0.80 1.80 7.21
N ARG A 17 -0.04 2.61 7.87
CA ARG A 17 -0.41 2.38 9.27
C ARG A 17 -1.03 0.99 9.40
N ARG A 18 -0.63 0.26 10.44
CA ARG A 18 -1.22 -1.02 10.82
C ARG A 18 -2.04 -0.84 12.09
N ASP A 19 -3.29 -1.25 12.05
CA ASP A 19 -4.17 -1.29 13.21
C ASP A 19 -4.31 -2.72 13.72
N GLU A 20 -3.40 -3.13 14.61
CA GLU A 20 -3.40 -4.49 15.16
C GLU A 20 -4.61 -4.79 16.07
N SER A 21 -5.46 -3.79 16.34
CA SER A 21 -6.68 -3.98 17.15
C SER A 21 -7.85 -4.57 16.37
N ILE A 22 -7.82 -4.50 15.03
CA ILE A 22 -8.91 -5.00 14.17
C ILE A 22 -8.68 -6.48 13.88
N VAL A 23 -9.46 -7.33 14.53
CA VAL A 23 -9.43 -8.78 14.36
C VAL A 23 -10.86 -9.31 14.32
N ASP A 24 -11.23 -9.92 13.21
CA ASP A 24 -12.52 -10.58 13.06
C ASP A 24 -12.46 -12.04 13.55
N ASP A 25 -13.60 -12.58 13.97
CA ASP A 25 -13.75 -14.01 14.29
C ASP A 25 -14.72 -14.66 13.30
N TYR A 26 -14.20 -15.60 12.52
CA TYR A 26 -14.99 -16.39 11.59
C TYR A 26 -14.91 -17.86 11.98
N HIS A 27 -16.00 -18.40 12.52
CA HIS A 27 -16.11 -19.81 12.94
C HIS A 27 -15.02 -20.25 13.93
N GLY A 28 -14.62 -19.36 14.84
CA GLY A 28 -13.56 -19.62 15.81
C GLY A 28 -12.14 -19.33 15.31
N PHE A 29 -12.00 -18.88 14.05
CA PHE A 29 -10.71 -18.44 13.49
C PHE A 29 -10.58 -16.92 13.60
N LYS A 30 -9.50 -16.47 14.23
CA LYS A 30 -9.14 -15.05 14.33
C LYS A 30 -8.44 -14.59 13.05
N ILE A 31 -8.98 -13.57 12.38
CA ILE A 31 -8.46 -13.01 11.13
C ILE A 31 -8.12 -11.53 11.37
N PRO A 32 -6.84 -11.17 11.50
CA PRO A 32 -6.43 -9.77 11.62
C PRO A 32 -6.63 -9.03 10.31
N ASP A 33 -7.23 -7.84 10.39
CA ASP A 33 -7.35 -6.92 9.25
C ASP A 33 -6.72 -5.55 9.59
N PRO A 34 -5.38 -5.47 9.62
CA PRO A 34 -4.67 -4.28 10.07
C PRO A 34 -4.83 -3.08 9.14
N TYR A 35 -5.42 -3.25 7.96
CA TYR A 35 -5.62 -2.20 6.96
C TYR A 35 -7.09 -1.89 6.69
N ARG A 36 -8.00 -2.30 7.58
CA ARG A 36 -9.44 -1.97 7.54
C ARG A 36 -9.73 -0.49 7.29
N TRP A 37 -8.85 0.41 7.76
CA TRP A 37 -8.97 1.85 7.55
C TRP A 37 -8.91 2.28 6.08
N LEU A 38 -8.35 1.46 5.18
CA LEU A 38 -8.36 1.69 3.73
C LEU A 38 -9.74 1.53 3.08
N GLU A 39 -10.71 0.94 3.79
CA GLU A 39 -12.06 0.72 3.27
C GLU A 39 -12.93 2.00 3.26
N ASP A 40 -12.51 3.07 3.94
CA ASP A 40 -13.18 4.38 3.91
C ASP A 40 -12.49 5.33 2.91
N PRO A 41 -12.98 5.45 1.66
CA PRO A 41 -12.34 6.27 0.64
C PRO A 41 -12.41 7.78 0.92
N ASP A 42 -13.33 8.22 1.78
CA ASP A 42 -13.52 9.64 2.09
C ASP A 42 -12.63 10.11 3.24
N ALA A 43 -12.02 9.19 4.00
CA ALA A 43 -11.09 9.50 5.07
C ALA A 43 -9.81 10.18 4.55
N GLU A 44 -9.39 11.24 5.24
CA GLU A 44 -8.18 11.99 4.86
C GLU A 44 -6.91 11.13 4.92
N GLU A 45 -6.84 10.16 5.84
CA GLU A 45 -5.72 9.19 5.92
C GLU A 45 -5.60 8.36 4.63
N VAL A 46 -6.73 7.93 4.06
CA VAL A 46 -6.76 7.14 2.82
C VAL A 46 -6.35 7.98 1.62
N LYS A 47 -6.85 9.22 1.52
CA LYS A 47 -6.46 10.14 0.44
C LYS A 47 -4.97 10.43 0.44
N ASP A 48 -4.38 10.71 1.61
CA ASP A 48 -2.94 10.93 1.77
C ASP A 48 -2.13 9.68 1.40
N PHE A 49 -2.59 8.49 1.82
CA PHE A 49 -1.92 7.24 1.46
C PHE A 49 -1.97 6.96 -0.05
N VAL A 50 -3.12 7.16 -0.69
CA VAL A 50 -3.27 7.00 -2.15
C VAL A 50 -2.36 7.95 -2.91
N GLN A 51 -2.27 9.22 -2.47
CA GLN A 51 -1.36 10.19 -3.08
C GLN A 51 0.09 9.72 -3.02
N LYS A 52 0.56 9.26 -1.86
CA LYS A 52 1.94 8.77 -1.70
C LYS A 52 2.25 7.53 -2.56
N GLN A 53 1.26 6.65 -2.74
CA GLN A 53 1.41 5.50 -3.63
C GLN A 53 1.45 5.91 -5.11
N ALA A 54 0.67 6.92 -5.50
CA ALA A 54 0.72 7.48 -6.85
C ALA A 54 2.08 8.13 -7.14
N GLU A 55 2.60 8.93 -6.20
CA GLU A 55 3.94 9.55 -6.31
C GLU A 55 5.07 8.51 -6.45
N LEU A 56 5.01 7.43 -5.67
CA LEU A 56 5.96 6.32 -5.81
C LEU A 56 5.84 5.65 -7.18
N THR A 57 4.61 5.43 -7.64
CA THR A 57 4.34 4.79 -8.93
C THR A 57 4.89 5.65 -10.07
N ASP A 58 4.64 6.95 -10.06
CA ASP A 58 5.18 7.90 -11.03
C ASP A 58 6.72 7.88 -11.03
N SER A 59 7.35 7.81 -9.86
CA SER A 59 8.81 7.67 -9.74
C SER A 59 9.34 6.38 -10.40
N VAL A 60 8.56 5.30 -10.44
CA VAL A 60 8.93 4.06 -11.12
C VAL A 60 8.70 4.17 -12.61
N LEU A 61 7.53 4.65 -13.04
CA LEU A 61 7.16 4.76 -14.45
C LEU A 61 8.08 5.71 -15.22
N ASN A 62 8.55 6.79 -14.59
CA ASN A 62 9.52 7.72 -15.16
C ASN A 62 10.90 7.07 -15.46
N LYS A 63 11.15 5.83 -15.01
CA LYS A 63 12.39 5.08 -15.28
C LYS A 63 12.22 4.02 -16.37
N CYS A 64 11.01 3.86 -16.93
CA CYS A 64 10.69 2.82 -17.90
C CYS A 64 10.89 3.23 -19.38
N ASP A 65 11.79 4.20 -19.64
CA ASP A 65 12.19 4.58 -21.01
C ASP A 65 12.93 3.45 -21.76
#